data_AF-A0A1C5HL28-F1
#
_entry.id   AF-A0A1C5HL28-F1
#
_cell.length_a   1.000
_cell.length_b   1.000
_cell.length_c   1.000
_cell.angle_alpha   90.00
_cell.angle_beta   90.00
_cell.angle_gamma   90.00
#
_symmetry.space_group_name_H-M   'P 1'
#
loop_
_entity.id
_entity.type
_entity.pdbx_description
1 polymer ?
#
loop_
_entity_poly.entity_id
_entity_poly.type
_entity_poly.pdbx_seq_one_letter_code
_entity_poly.pdbx_strand_id
1 'polypeptide(L)'
;MRRRRWLLAVVSGAALAIFPGGPQQTATPTTVPQAAGLSDDGSRPGEGGSRPGPSDQPGRPGGQHGDQPGRPGGSQPGQPESPGGGARPQPPAHQNLCRSGLPPNAPQTTQFYDDNRLLGPEALPLQSPVGPLLAGYQRFGAQSEAQWIRNYTVNGAGTQLVFPPENGFFLGPDGEPVKQRQTLLPGYRLDRFGFPGGAFLAPLGTPFGSRSLAPQSLNTPPTPPATTPPAPLANYHTYCLLKPFDVDSGPIAPWFAQPGMGTQFQLNPAYVPRAGSNLTVQWLLDHHFIVEEHLGEPTPPPCPTDAVPLPVPLQGGVGGGVPTVNVC
;
A
#
# COMPACT_ATOMS: atom_id res chain seq x y z
N MET A 1 80.26 -23.20 33.04
CA MET A 1 79.09 -24.06 33.34
C MET A 1 77.81 -23.30 33.02
N ARG A 2 76.90 -23.91 32.24
CA ARG A 2 75.61 -23.33 31.80
C ARG A 2 74.66 -23.09 32.97
N ARG A 3 73.91 -21.98 32.96
CA ARG A 3 72.48 -21.88 33.35
C ARG A 3 71.94 -20.48 32.96
N ARG A 4 71.23 -20.44 31.83
CA ARG A 4 69.77 -20.21 31.67
C ARG A 4 69.33 -18.77 31.96
N ARG A 5 69.14 -18.02 30.87
CA ARG A 5 68.45 -16.72 30.80
C ARG A 5 66.95 -16.93 31.03
N TRP A 6 66.36 -16.17 31.94
CA TRP A 6 64.93 -15.94 32.03
C TRP A 6 64.68 -14.46 31.69
N LEU A 7 63.92 -14.21 30.62
CA LEU A 7 63.40 -12.90 30.26
C LEU A 7 62.11 -12.68 31.07
N LEU A 8 62.16 -11.75 32.03
CA LEU A 8 60.98 -11.16 32.65
C LEU A 8 60.56 -9.96 31.80
N ALA A 9 59.44 -10.10 31.10
CA ALA A 9 58.77 -8.98 30.44
C ALA A 9 58.02 -8.16 31.51
N VAL A 10 58.35 -6.88 31.62
CA VAL A 10 57.67 -5.91 32.46
C VAL A 10 56.31 -5.59 31.84
N VAL A 11 55.24 -5.96 32.54
CA VAL A 11 53.88 -5.51 32.24
C VAL A 11 53.69 -4.14 32.91
N SER A 12 53.72 -3.06 32.12
CA SER A 12 53.28 -1.75 32.58
C SER A 12 51.75 -1.69 32.58
N GLY A 13 51.16 -1.81 33.77
CA GLY A 13 49.76 -1.49 34.02
C GLY A 13 49.58 0.02 34.18
N ALA A 14 48.93 0.65 33.20
CA ALA A 14 48.35 1.98 33.37
C ALA A 14 46.91 1.80 33.87
N ALA A 15 46.69 2.08 35.15
CA ALA A 15 45.36 2.18 35.74
C ALA A 15 44.71 3.48 35.27
N LEU A 16 43.67 3.39 34.45
CA LEU A 16 42.82 4.52 34.08
C LEU A 16 41.74 4.70 35.14
N ALA A 17 41.91 5.70 36.01
CA ALA A 17 40.88 6.10 36.97
C ALA A 17 39.76 6.85 36.22
N ILE A 18 38.56 6.27 36.18
CA ILE A 18 37.35 6.92 35.66
C ILE A 18 36.65 7.59 36.85
N PHE A 19 36.63 8.93 36.85
CA PHE A 19 35.80 9.71 37.77
C PHE A 19 34.37 9.83 37.19
N PRO A 20 33.31 9.70 38.01
CA PRO A 20 31.94 9.90 37.55
C PRO A 20 31.66 11.41 37.42
N GLY A 21 31.58 11.90 36.18
CA GLY A 21 31.06 13.23 35.87
C GLY A 21 29.53 13.26 36.05
N GLY A 22 29.04 14.27 36.78
CA GLY A 22 27.63 14.49 37.05
C GLY A 22 26.79 14.83 35.81
N PRO A 23 25.46 14.87 35.96
CA PRO A 23 24.54 14.95 34.82
C PRO A 23 24.62 16.32 34.13
N GLN A 24 24.93 16.31 32.83
CA GLN A 24 24.78 17.48 31.97
C GLN A 24 23.31 17.69 31.64
N GLN A 25 22.81 18.88 31.97
CA GLN A 25 21.51 19.38 31.52
C GLN A 25 21.60 19.67 30.01
N THR A 26 20.93 18.87 29.20
CA THR A 26 20.68 19.18 27.78
C THR A 26 19.44 20.05 27.67
N ALA A 27 19.62 21.24 27.12
CA ALA A 27 18.57 22.20 26.79
C ALA A 27 17.53 21.57 25.86
N THR A 28 16.25 21.76 26.20
CA THR A 28 15.09 21.37 25.40
C THR A 28 14.92 22.26 24.17
N PRO A 29 14.87 21.72 22.94
CA PRO A 29 14.27 22.42 21.82
C PRO A 29 12.74 22.33 21.96
N THR A 30 12.10 23.48 22.16
CA THR A 30 10.65 23.62 22.09
C THR A 30 10.21 23.47 20.64
N THR A 31 9.69 22.31 20.27
CA THR A 31 8.92 22.14 19.02
C THR A 31 7.61 21.46 19.37
N VAL A 32 6.52 22.17 19.09
CA VAL A 32 5.15 21.72 19.37
C VAL A 32 4.84 20.50 18.49
N PRO A 33 4.50 19.33 19.05
CA PRO A 33 4.11 18.18 18.24
C PRO A 33 2.75 18.45 17.58
N GLN A 34 2.69 18.24 16.26
CA GLN A 34 1.48 18.38 15.48
C GLN A 34 0.59 17.15 15.72
N ALA A 35 -0.45 17.35 16.54
CA ALA A 35 -1.50 16.37 16.78
C ALA A 35 -2.38 16.23 15.52
N ALA A 36 -2.31 15.09 14.83
CA ALA A 36 -3.34 14.70 13.88
C ALA A 36 -4.41 13.91 14.62
N GLY A 37 -5.56 14.55 14.86
CA GLY A 37 -6.77 13.90 15.36
C GLY A 37 -7.38 12.98 14.31
N LEU A 38 -8.11 11.97 14.78
CA LEU A 38 -8.96 11.14 13.94
C LEU A 38 -9.99 12.02 13.22
N SER A 39 -9.91 12.12 11.90
CA SER A 39 -11.05 12.55 11.09
C SER A 39 -11.91 11.33 10.81
N ASP A 40 -12.87 11.13 11.72
CA ASP A 40 -14.08 10.36 11.49
C ASP A 40 -15.06 11.32 10.82
N ASP A 41 -15.34 11.16 9.52
CA ASP A 41 -16.38 11.96 8.85
C ASP A 41 -17.24 11.05 7.95
N GLY A 42 -18.13 10.32 8.62
CA GLY A 42 -19.25 9.64 8.02
C GLY A 42 -20.55 10.33 8.40
N SER A 43 -21.24 10.87 7.39
CA SER A 43 -22.68 11.18 7.34
C SER A 43 -23.15 12.54 7.88
N ARG A 44 -23.64 13.37 6.94
CA ARG A 44 -24.77 14.27 7.19
C ARG A 44 -25.75 14.25 6.01
N PRO A 45 -27.08 14.12 6.24
CA PRO A 45 -28.09 14.16 5.19
C PRO A 45 -28.44 15.61 4.82
N GLY A 46 -28.89 15.79 3.58
CA GLY A 46 -29.12 17.10 2.96
C GLY A 46 -30.40 17.80 3.39
N GLU A 47 -30.50 19.06 2.95
CA GLU A 47 -31.75 19.75 2.65
C GLU A 47 -31.48 21.01 1.81
N GLY A 48 -32.38 21.28 0.86
CA GLY A 48 -32.69 22.62 0.35
C GLY A 48 -31.91 23.13 -0.85
N GLY A 49 -32.45 22.96 -2.07
CA GLY A 49 -31.98 23.66 -3.26
C GLY A 49 -32.93 23.54 -4.44
N SER A 50 -33.79 24.54 -4.60
CA SER A 50 -34.92 24.64 -5.53
C SER A 50 -34.59 24.63 -7.02
N ARG A 51 -35.53 24.09 -7.80
CA ARG A 51 -35.73 24.23 -9.26
C ARG A 51 -35.97 25.71 -9.64
N PRO A 52 -35.70 26.13 -10.89
CA PRO A 52 -36.71 26.01 -11.96
C PRO A 52 -36.15 25.63 -13.36
N GLY A 53 -37.04 25.24 -14.27
CA GLY A 53 -36.77 24.79 -15.66
C GLY A 53 -36.85 25.91 -16.74
N PRO A 54 -37.26 25.61 -17.99
CA PRO A 54 -36.37 25.70 -19.17
C PRO A 54 -36.84 26.65 -20.31
N SER A 55 -35.93 26.97 -21.23
CA SER A 55 -36.13 27.63 -22.54
C SER A 55 -34.80 27.55 -23.33
N ASP A 56 -34.65 27.52 -24.65
CA ASP A 56 -35.52 27.50 -25.84
C ASP A 56 -34.63 27.08 -27.04
N GLN A 57 -35.22 26.49 -28.09
CA GLN A 57 -34.60 26.37 -29.43
C GLN A 57 -34.74 27.70 -30.21
N PRO A 58 -33.99 27.90 -31.33
CA PRO A 58 -34.63 27.68 -32.66
C PRO A 58 -33.69 27.28 -33.82
N GLY A 59 -34.27 26.65 -34.86
CA GLY A 59 -34.06 27.07 -36.26
C GLY A 59 -33.36 26.11 -37.26
N ARG A 60 -34.15 25.53 -38.17
CA ARG A 60 -33.77 24.98 -39.50
C ARG A 60 -34.02 26.03 -40.61
N PRO A 61 -33.40 25.91 -41.80
CA PRO A 61 -34.06 25.31 -43.00
C PRO A 61 -33.04 24.47 -43.84
N GLY A 62 -33.31 23.65 -44.87
CA GLY A 62 -34.46 23.34 -45.75
C GLY A 62 -33.92 23.09 -47.19
N GLY A 63 -34.30 21.98 -47.84
CA GLY A 63 -34.19 21.73 -49.32
C GLY A 63 -33.23 20.61 -49.76
N GLN A 64 -33.43 19.85 -50.84
CA GLN A 64 -34.59 19.27 -51.53
C GLN A 64 -34.06 18.18 -52.52
N HIS A 65 -34.94 17.26 -52.90
CA HIS A 65 -34.86 16.11 -53.83
C HIS A 65 -34.06 16.22 -55.15
N GLY A 66 -33.61 15.04 -55.64
CA GLY A 66 -33.32 14.76 -57.05
C GLY A 66 -32.99 13.28 -57.31
N ASP A 67 -33.92 12.56 -57.96
CA ASP A 67 -33.84 11.15 -58.39
C ASP A 67 -33.11 10.94 -59.74
N GLN A 68 -32.66 9.69 -59.94
CA GLN A 68 -31.99 8.96 -61.06
C GLN A 68 -32.62 9.09 -62.49
N PRO A 69 -31.99 8.65 -63.64
CA PRO A 69 -31.52 7.26 -63.89
C PRO A 69 -30.39 6.94 -64.95
N GLY A 70 -29.75 5.75 -64.79
CA GLY A 70 -29.60 4.67 -65.80
C GLY A 70 -28.56 4.66 -66.96
N ARG A 71 -27.44 3.91 -66.78
CA ARG A 71 -26.72 2.88 -67.63
C ARG A 71 -26.44 3.08 -69.16
N PRO A 72 -25.56 2.29 -69.86
CA PRO A 72 -24.75 1.10 -69.47
C PRO A 72 -23.28 1.02 -70.01
N GLY A 73 -22.52 0.03 -69.51
CA GLY A 73 -21.71 -0.90 -70.34
C GLY A 73 -20.30 -0.50 -70.81
N GLY A 74 -19.27 -1.02 -70.14
CA GLY A 74 -17.89 -1.00 -70.63
C GLY A 74 -17.05 -2.09 -69.97
N SER A 75 -16.77 -3.16 -70.71
CA SER A 75 -15.95 -4.31 -70.33
C SER A 75 -14.47 -3.96 -70.43
N GLN A 76 -13.67 -4.22 -69.38
CA GLN A 76 -12.22 -4.26 -69.50
C GLN A 76 -11.64 -5.49 -68.79
N PRO A 77 -10.79 -6.30 -69.46
CA PRO A 77 -10.32 -7.58 -68.97
C PRO A 77 -9.02 -7.48 -68.15
N GLY A 78 -8.95 -8.31 -67.11
CA GLY A 78 -7.76 -9.05 -66.66
C GLY A 78 -6.51 -8.28 -66.25
N GLN A 79 -6.25 -8.22 -64.93
CA GLN A 79 -4.89 -8.18 -64.38
C GLN A 79 -4.80 -9.01 -63.08
N PRO A 80 -3.62 -9.58 -62.77
CA PRO A 80 -3.47 -10.93 -62.23
C PRO A 80 -3.54 -11.03 -60.70
N GLU A 81 -3.96 -12.22 -60.24
CA GLU A 81 -3.94 -12.64 -58.84
C GLU A 81 -2.51 -12.54 -58.27
N SER A 82 -2.35 -11.74 -57.20
CA SER A 82 -1.14 -11.76 -56.37
C SER A 82 -1.21 -12.93 -55.39
N PRO A 83 -0.18 -13.80 -55.33
CA PRO A 83 -0.13 -14.90 -54.38
C PRO A 83 0.35 -14.43 -53.01
N GLY A 84 -0.24 -15.01 -51.95
CA GLY A 84 0.41 -15.16 -50.65
C GLY A 84 0.25 -13.98 -49.70
N GLY A 85 -0.89 -13.92 -49.02
CA GLY A 85 -1.03 -13.18 -47.76
C GLY A 85 -0.11 -13.77 -46.69
N GLY A 86 1.13 -13.29 -46.63
CA GLY A 86 2.00 -13.51 -45.47
C GLY A 86 1.36 -12.86 -44.26
N ALA A 87 0.92 -13.67 -43.31
CA ALA A 87 0.45 -13.19 -42.02
C ALA A 87 1.56 -12.33 -41.40
N ARG A 88 1.32 -11.02 -41.33
CA ARG A 88 2.15 -10.10 -40.57
C ARG A 88 2.26 -10.68 -39.15
N PRO A 89 3.47 -10.86 -38.59
CA PRO A 89 3.61 -11.31 -37.22
C PRO A 89 2.74 -10.42 -36.34
N GLN A 90 1.76 -11.02 -35.67
CA GLN A 90 0.96 -10.29 -34.70
C GLN A 90 1.95 -9.75 -33.66
N PRO A 91 1.95 -8.44 -33.38
CA PRO A 91 2.71 -7.93 -32.25
C PRO A 91 2.31 -8.75 -31.01
N PRO A 92 3.26 -9.14 -30.15
CA PRO A 92 2.95 -9.95 -28.98
C PRO A 92 1.77 -9.33 -28.25
N ALA A 93 0.78 -10.14 -27.90
CA ALA A 93 -0.37 -9.69 -27.13
C ALA A 93 0.15 -8.83 -25.98
N HIS A 94 -0.28 -7.57 -25.92
CA HIS A 94 0.08 -6.67 -24.83
C HIS A 94 -0.39 -7.34 -23.54
N GLN A 95 0.51 -8.02 -22.83
CA GLN A 95 0.20 -8.52 -21.52
C GLN A 95 -0.08 -7.30 -20.66
N ASN A 96 -1.32 -7.20 -20.16
CA ASN A 96 -1.64 -6.17 -19.19
C ASN A 96 -0.70 -6.34 -18.00
N LEU A 97 0.16 -5.35 -17.77
CA LEU A 97 1.18 -5.37 -16.71
C LEU A 97 0.55 -5.49 -15.30
N CYS A 98 -0.70 -5.03 -15.18
CA CYS A 98 -1.48 -5.00 -13.96
C CYS A 98 -2.73 -5.88 -14.06
N ARG A 99 -3.12 -6.47 -12.93
CA ARG A 99 -4.31 -7.31 -12.74
C ARG A 99 -5.28 -6.63 -11.77
N SER A 100 -6.24 -5.88 -12.33
CA SER A 100 -7.28 -5.21 -11.53
C SER A 100 -8.07 -6.21 -10.69
N GLY A 101 -8.28 -5.91 -9.42
CA GLY A 101 -9.12 -6.69 -8.52
C GLY A 101 -9.09 -6.13 -7.10
N LEU A 102 -10.25 -6.09 -6.45
CA LEU A 102 -10.34 -5.72 -5.05
C LEU A 102 -10.01 -6.94 -4.17
N PRO A 103 -9.22 -6.77 -3.09
CA PRO A 103 -9.06 -7.84 -2.11
C PRO A 103 -10.40 -8.17 -1.43
N PRO A 104 -10.58 -9.42 -0.95
CA PRO A 104 -11.78 -9.79 -0.23
C PRO A 104 -11.90 -8.98 1.07
N ASN A 105 -13.15 -8.61 1.37
CA ASN A 105 -13.50 -7.97 2.63
C ASN A 105 -13.18 -8.89 3.80
N ALA A 106 -12.77 -8.31 4.94
CA ALA A 106 -12.54 -9.05 6.17
C ALA A 106 -13.43 -8.56 7.31
N PRO A 107 -13.73 -9.42 8.30
CA PRO A 107 -14.40 -8.99 9.53
C PRO A 107 -13.59 -7.93 10.26
N GLN A 108 -14.28 -6.95 10.84
CA GLN A 108 -13.64 -5.92 11.68
C GLN A 108 -12.91 -6.54 12.89
N THR A 109 -11.85 -5.88 13.35
CA THR A 109 -11.22 -6.22 14.62
C THR A 109 -12.13 -5.80 15.77
N THR A 110 -12.49 -6.76 16.64
CA THR A 110 -13.34 -6.53 17.82
C THR A 110 -12.61 -6.75 19.15
N GLN A 111 -11.49 -7.48 19.13
CA GLN A 111 -10.64 -7.72 20.30
C GLN A 111 -9.27 -7.09 20.08
N PHE A 112 -8.81 -6.33 21.07
CA PHE A 112 -7.56 -5.58 21.00
C PHE A 112 -6.62 -6.04 22.10
N TYR A 113 -5.32 -5.88 21.85
CA TYR A 113 -4.32 -6.23 22.85
C TYR A 113 -4.50 -5.32 24.08
N ASP A 114 -4.69 -5.95 25.26
CA ASP A 114 -4.99 -5.27 26.54
C ASP A 114 -6.16 -4.26 26.44
N ASP A 115 -7.20 -4.62 25.67
CA ASP A 115 -8.38 -3.78 25.40
C ASP A 115 -8.06 -2.38 24.83
N ASN A 116 -6.84 -2.18 24.31
CA ASN A 116 -6.40 -0.91 23.76
C ASN A 116 -6.23 -0.98 22.24
N ARG A 117 -7.10 -0.30 21.50
CA ARG A 117 -7.09 -0.25 20.04
C ARG A 117 -5.77 0.24 19.44
N LEU A 118 -5.02 1.12 20.13
CA LEU A 118 -3.70 1.59 19.66
C LEU A 118 -2.68 0.46 19.59
N LEU A 119 -2.83 -0.53 20.47
CA LEU A 119 -1.94 -1.67 20.58
C LEU A 119 -2.27 -2.74 19.55
N GLY A 120 -3.27 -2.54 18.69
CA GLY A 120 -3.60 -3.42 17.57
C GLY A 120 -4.50 -4.60 17.97
N PRO A 121 -4.75 -5.55 17.05
CA PRO A 121 -5.62 -6.69 17.32
C PRO A 121 -4.99 -7.59 18.39
N GLU A 122 -5.82 -8.23 19.22
CA GLU A 122 -5.35 -9.17 20.25
C GLU A 122 -4.53 -10.29 19.60
N ALA A 123 -5.12 -10.99 18.63
CA ALA A 123 -4.45 -11.94 17.75
C ALA A 123 -3.94 -11.26 16.48
N LEU A 124 -2.69 -11.51 16.11
CA LEU A 124 -2.12 -10.97 14.87
C LEU A 124 -2.78 -11.60 13.62
N PRO A 125 -2.99 -10.83 12.54
CA PRO A 125 -3.56 -11.33 11.28
C PRO A 125 -2.52 -12.13 10.49
N LEU A 126 -2.42 -13.44 10.78
CA LEU A 126 -1.41 -14.32 10.18
C LEU A 126 -1.82 -14.95 8.84
N GLN A 127 -3.01 -14.64 8.32
CA GLN A 127 -3.47 -15.15 7.03
C GLN A 127 -2.84 -14.37 5.87
N SER A 128 -2.62 -15.04 4.73
CA SER A 128 -2.19 -14.37 3.49
C SER A 128 -3.23 -13.34 3.04
N PRO A 129 -2.79 -12.19 2.47
CA PRO A 129 -1.40 -11.83 2.18
C PRO A 129 -0.65 -11.14 3.34
N VAL A 130 -1.30 -10.87 4.48
CA VAL A 130 -0.72 -10.07 5.59
C VAL A 130 0.31 -10.87 6.40
N GLY A 131 0.00 -12.12 6.73
CA GLY A 131 0.83 -12.96 7.60
C GLY A 131 2.32 -13.02 7.21
N PRO A 132 2.67 -13.29 5.94
CA PRO A 132 4.06 -13.27 5.49
C PRO A 132 4.80 -11.95 5.75
N LEU A 133 4.09 -10.80 5.74
CA LEU A 133 4.68 -9.49 6.01
C LEU A 133 4.98 -9.27 7.50
N LEU A 134 4.42 -10.10 8.38
CA LEU A 134 4.66 -10.08 9.83
C LEU A 134 5.85 -10.95 10.25
N ALA A 135 6.62 -11.50 9.30
CA ALA A 135 7.82 -12.24 9.59
C ALA A 135 8.79 -11.42 10.46
N GLY A 136 9.09 -11.91 11.66
CA GLY A 136 9.96 -11.23 12.63
C GLY A 136 9.34 -10.03 13.35
N TYR A 137 8.08 -9.68 13.09
CA TYR A 137 7.40 -8.58 13.77
C TYR A 137 7.19 -8.91 15.26
N GLN A 138 7.66 -8.01 16.12
CA GLN A 138 7.43 -8.05 17.56
C GLN A 138 6.72 -6.76 17.95
N ARG A 139 5.48 -6.87 18.46
CA ARG A 139 4.56 -5.73 18.69
C ARG A 139 5.22 -4.52 19.37
N PHE A 140 6.03 -4.79 20.40
CA PHE A 140 6.73 -3.76 21.18
C PHE A 140 8.26 -3.83 21.05
N GLY A 141 8.78 -4.59 20.07
CA GLY A 141 10.19 -4.88 19.96
C GLY A 141 10.73 -5.47 21.27
N ALA A 142 11.86 -4.96 21.75
CA ALA A 142 12.46 -5.34 23.03
C ALA A 142 11.88 -4.61 24.25
N GLN A 143 10.84 -3.78 24.07
CA GLN A 143 10.23 -2.98 25.14
C GLN A 143 9.07 -3.73 25.80
N SER A 144 8.77 -3.40 27.06
CA SER A 144 7.46 -3.72 27.64
C SER A 144 6.38 -2.81 27.07
N GLU A 145 5.12 -3.22 27.21
CA GLU A 145 3.98 -2.39 26.79
C GLU A 145 3.99 -1.00 27.45
N ALA A 146 4.21 -0.94 28.77
CA ALA A 146 4.25 0.33 29.49
C ALA A 146 5.39 1.25 29.00
N GLN A 147 6.54 0.69 28.58
CA GLN A 147 7.61 1.45 27.95
C GLN A 147 7.18 1.97 26.58
N TRP A 148 6.57 1.10 25.77
CA TRP A 148 6.08 1.47 24.45
C TRP A 148 5.05 2.61 24.52
N ILE A 149 4.06 2.51 25.42
CA ILE A 149 3.05 3.56 25.63
C ILE A 149 3.71 4.89 26.01
N ARG A 150 4.63 4.88 26.98
CA ARG A 150 5.33 6.11 27.40
C ARG A 150 6.13 6.75 26.26
N ASN A 151 6.75 5.94 25.40
CA ASN A 151 7.63 6.42 24.35
C ASN A 151 6.88 6.94 23.11
N TYR A 152 5.72 6.35 22.80
CA TYR A 152 5.07 6.56 21.50
C TYR A 152 3.66 7.13 21.58
N THR A 153 3.22 7.58 22.76
CA THR A 153 1.93 8.26 22.92
C THR A 153 2.07 9.62 23.58
N VAL A 154 1.14 10.52 23.25
CA VAL A 154 1.10 11.87 23.81
C VAL A 154 1.01 11.79 25.32
N ASN A 155 1.97 12.41 26.00
CA ASN A 155 2.11 12.39 27.47
C ASN A 155 2.19 10.98 28.09
N GLY A 156 2.48 9.94 27.29
CA GLY A 156 2.46 8.56 27.75
C GLY A 156 1.08 8.05 28.17
N ALA A 157 -0.01 8.65 27.65
CA ALA A 157 -1.37 8.37 28.10
C ALA A 157 -2.02 7.13 27.44
N GLY A 158 -1.43 6.57 26.37
CA GLY A 158 -1.99 5.40 25.72
C GLY A 158 -3.22 5.68 24.85
N THR A 159 -3.49 6.94 24.49
CA THR A 159 -4.71 7.38 23.78
C THR A 159 -4.46 8.02 22.42
N GLN A 160 -3.28 8.58 22.19
CA GLN A 160 -2.92 9.19 20.91
C GLN A 160 -1.44 8.95 20.60
N LEU A 161 -1.14 8.50 19.38
CA LEU A 161 0.23 8.24 18.94
C LEU A 161 1.03 9.52 18.69
N VAL A 162 2.35 9.44 18.93
CA VAL A 162 3.35 10.40 18.45
C VAL A 162 4.05 9.78 17.23
N PHE A 163 3.88 10.41 16.07
CA PHE A 163 4.51 10.00 14.82
C PHE A 163 5.93 10.57 14.69
N PRO A 164 6.80 9.95 13.88
CA PRO A 164 8.14 10.47 13.65
C PRO A 164 8.11 11.84 12.96
N PRO A 165 9.13 12.69 13.17
CA PRO A 165 9.28 13.93 12.42
C PRO A 165 9.55 13.66 10.93
N GLU A 166 9.56 14.73 10.12
CA GLU A 166 9.94 14.68 8.69
C GLU A 166 9.25 13.57 7.89
N ASN A 167 7.96 13.35 8.16
CA ASN A 167 7.14 12.34 7.50
C ASN A 167 7.72 10.91 7.61
N GLY A 168 8.52 10.64 8.65
CA GLY A 168 9.09 9.32 8.90
C GLY A 168 10.23 8.92 7.97
N PHE A 169 10.80 9.84 7.18
CA PHE A 169 12.05 9.56 6.49
C PHE A 169 13.21 9.47 7.50
N PHE A 170 14.14 8.57 7.24
CA PHE A 170 15.38 8.50 8.00
C PHE A 170 16.14 9.82 7.88
N LEU A 171 16.66 10.30 9.01
CA LEU A 171 17.44 11.54 9.05
C LEU A 171 18.93 11.23 8.89
N GLY A 172 19.60 11.98 8.01
CA GLY A 172 21.03 11.93 7.84
C GLY A 172 21.79 12.52 9.05
N PRO A 173 23.13 12.44 9.06
CA PRO A 173 23.95 13.06 10.10
C PRO A 173 23.78 14.58 10.25
N ASP A 174 23.27 15.24 9.21
CA ASP A 174 22.93 16.66 9.14
C ASP A 174 21.54 16.97 9.72
N GLY A 175 20.76 15.96 10.07
CA GLY A 175 19.39 16.10 10.57
C GLY A 175 18.34 16.24 9.47
N GLU A 176 18.73 16.18 8.19
CA GLU A 176 17.82 16.32 7.05
C GLU A 176 17.25 14.95 6.63
N PRO A 177 16.01 14.90 6.11
CA PRO A 177 15.44 13.65 5.63
C PRO A 177 16.17 13.14 4.40
N VAL A 178 16.63 11.89 4.47
CA VAL A 178 17.22 11.18 3.33
C VAL A 178 16.09 10.75 2.40
N LYS A 179 15.84 11.56 1.37
CA LYS A 179 14.85 11.28 0.33
C LYS A 179 15.26 11.87 -1.02
N GLN A 180 14.72 11.31 -2.10
CA GLN A 180 14.90 11.78 -3.46
C GLN A 180 13.59 11.73 -4.24
N ARG A 181 13.45 12.59 -5.24
CA ARG A 181 12.38 12.46 -6.23
C ARG A 181 12.64 11.22 -7.09
N GLN A 182 11.69 10.29 -7.11
CA GLN A 182 11.76 9.07 -7.92
C GLN A 182 10.54 8.96 -8.82
N THR A 183 10.76 8.70 -10.11
CA THR A 183 9.70 8.32 -11.05
C THR A 183 9.40 6.83 -10.90
N LEU A 184 8.15 6.50 -10.55
CA LEU A 184 7.65 5.13 -10.59
C LEU A 184 7.05 4.86 -11.98
N LEU A 185 7.28 3.67 -12.53
CA LEU A 185 6.90 3.32 -13.90
C LEU A 185 5.73 2.33 -13.95
N PRO A 186 4.95 2.28 -15.05
CA PRO A 186 3.88 1.31 -15.22
C PRO A 186 4.34 -0.15 -14.99
N GLY A 187 3.49 -0.93 -14.33
CA GLY A 187 3.78 -2.32 -13.94
C GLY A 187 4.48 -2.47 -12.58
N TYR A 188 5.00 -1.39 -11.99
CA TYR A 188 5.56 -1.42 -10.63
C TYR A 188 4.44 -1.69 -9.60
N ARG A 189 4.74 -2.48 -8.57
CA ARG A 189 3.78 -2.90 -7.54
C ARG A 189 4.05 -2.22 -6.20
N LEU A 190 2.98 -1.72 -5.61
CA LEU A 190 2.96 -1.03 -4.33
C LEU A 190 2.00 -1.73 -3.38
N ASP A 191 2.17 -1.49 -2.09
CA ASP A 191 1.21 -1.88 -1.08
C ASP A 191 1.09 -0.84 0.05
N ARG A 192 0.06 -0.97 0.86
CA ARG A 192 -0.22 -0.08 2.00
C ARG A 192 -1.07 -0.77 3.06
N PHE A 193 -0.75 -0.49 4.32
CA PHE A 193 -1.69 -0.67 5.44
C PHE A 193 -2.39 0.66 5.73
N GLY A 194 -3.71 0.69 5.62
CA GLY A 194 -4.53 1.87 5.85
C GLY A 194 -5.30 2.33 4.60
N PHE A 195 -6.34 3.12 4.83
CA PHE A 195 -7.23 3.62 3.79
C PHE A 195 -6.51 4.41 2.68
N PRO A 196 -7.10 4.44 1.46
CA PRO A 196 -6.53 5.14 0.31
C PRO A 196 -6.57 6.68 0.43
N GLY A 197 -7.21 7.25 1.46
CA GLY A 197 -7.12 8.68 1.75
C GLY A 197 -5.71 9.15 2.18
N GLY A 198 -4.79 8.23 2.47
CA GLY A 198 -3.40 8.55 2.83
C GLY A 198 -2.49 8.86 1.63
N ALA A 199 -1.23 9.21 1.94
CA ALA A 199 -0.21 9.61 0.96
C ALA A 199 1.08 8.77 0.99
N PHE A 200 1.12 7.67 1.76
CA PHE A 200 2.33 6.84 1.91
C PHE A 200 2.10 5.44 1.34
N LEU A 201 3.03 4.95 0.53
CA LEU A 201 3.04 3.58 0.02
C LEU A 201 4.43 2.96 0.25
N ALA A 202 4.54 1.65 0.09
CA ALA A 202 5.83 0.97 0.06
C ALA A 202 5.91 0.05 -1.18
N PRO A 203 7.11 -0.41 -1.58
CA PRO A 203 7.24 -1.53 -2.50
C PRO A 203 6.45 -2.74 -1.99
N LEU A 204 5.75 -3.42 -2.89
CA LEU A 204 5.01 -4.63 -2.56
C LEU A 204 5.90 -5.63 -1.83
N GLY A 205 5.42 -6.17 -0.71
CA GLY A 205 6.13 -7.18 0.07
C GLY A 205 7.04 -6.63 1.16
N THR A 206 7.10 -5.31 1.35
CA THR A 206 7.91 -4.70 2.42
C THR A 206 7.45 -5.25 3.79
N PRO A 207 8.33 -5.84 4.63
CA PRO A 207 7.93 -6.36 5.93
C PRO A 207 7.32 -5.28 6.83
N PHE A 208 6.33 -5.63 7.66
CA PHE A 208 5.63 -4.67 8.51
C PHE A 208 6.58 -3.93 9.48
N GLY A 209 7.51 -4.65 10.10
CA GLY A 209 8.56 -4.04 10.95
C GLY A 209 9.49 -3.10 10.18
N SER A 210 9.65 -3.28 8.86
CA SER A 210 10.42 -2.36 8.03
C SER A 210 9.68 -1.07 7.67
N ARG A 211 8.38 -0.98 8.01
CA ARG A 211 7.54 0.19 7.72
C ARG A 211 7.41 1.15 8.89
N SER A 212 7.90 0.78 10.08
CA SER A 212 7.74 1.57 11.30
C SER A 212 6.29 2.02 11.54
N LEU A 213 5.34 1.11 11.32
CA LEU A 213 3.92 1.35 11.60
C LEU A 213 3.57 0.93 13.02
N ALA A 214 2.64 1.66 13.64
CA ALA A 214 2.13 1.31 14.96
C ALA A 214 1.25 0.06 14.88
N PRO A 215 1.10 -0.70 15.99
CA PRO A 215 0.30 -1.93 16.00
C PRO A 215 -1.15 -1.75 15.51
N GLN A 216 -1.78 -0.59 15.75
CA GLN A 216 -3.12 -0.30 15.25
C GLN A 216 -3.27 -0.32 13.73
N SER A 217 -2.18 -0.21 12.97
CA SER A 217 -2.20 -0.38 11.51
C SER A 217 -2.53 -1.81 11.08
N LEU A 218 -2.56 -2.77 12.01
CA LEU A 218 -3.03 -4.14 11.77
C LEU A 218 -4.50 -4.37 12.10
N ASN A 219 -5.20 -3.34 12.59
CA ASN A 219 -6.64 -3.44 12.83
C ASN A 219 -7.39 -3.50 11.49
N THR A 220 -8.32 -4.44 11.36
CA THR A 220 -9.33 -4.39 10.30
C THR A 220 -10.38 -3.35 10.71
N PRO A 221 -10.63 -2.32 9.90
CA PRO A 221 -11.60 -1.28 10.21
C PRO A 221 -13.03 -1.80 10.41
N PRO A 222 -13.89 -1.04 11.12
CA PRO A 222 -15.30 -1.36 11.27
C PRO A 222 -16.00 -1.54 9.92
N THR A 223 -16.87 -2.54 9.78
CA THR A 223 -17.63 -2.81 8.54
C THR A 223 -18.79 -1.81 8.36
N PRO A 224 -19.45 -1.76 7.19
CA PRO A 224 -20.59 -0.87 6.96
C PRO A 224 -21.64 -0.92 8.08
N PRO A 225 -22.27 0.21 8.42
CA PRO A 225 -22.19 1.50 7.73
C PRO A 225 -20.95 2.35 8.07
N ALA A 226 -20.12 1.93 9.03
CA ALA A 226 -19.00 2.73 9.52
C ALA A 226 -17.87 2.92 8.49
N THR A 227 -17.66 1.94 7.61
CA THR A 227 -16.80 2.10 6.42
C THR A 227 -17.51 1.52 5.21
N THR A 228 -17.51 2.24 4.09
CA THR A 228 -18.10 1.76 2.84
C THR A 228 -17.15 2.08 1.68
N PRO A 229 -16.69 1.08 0.92
CA PRO A 229 -16.90 -0.37 1.10
C PRO A 229 -16.19 -0.93 2.36
N PRO A 230 -16.54 -2.15 2.81
CA PRO A 230 -15.77 -2.83 3.85
C PRO A 230 -14.29 -2.95 3.46
N ALA A 231 -13.40 -2.90 4.45
CA ALA A 231 -11.96 -3.00 4.23
C ALA A 231 -11.46 -4.46 4.17
N PRO A 232 -10.33 -4.70 3.49
CA PRO A 232 -9.64 -5.99 3.56
C PRO A 232 -8.99 -6.22 4.93
N LEU A 233 -8.51 -7.44 5.16
CA LEU A 233 -7.81 -7.83 6.40
C LEU A 233 -6.70 -6.83 6.72
N ALA A 234 -6.67 -6.33 7.96
CA ALA A 234 -5.68 -5.34 8.43
C ALA A 234 -5.65 -4.02 7.63
N ASN A 235 -6.72 -3.71 6.87
CA ASN A 235 -6.74 -2.58 5.94
C ASN A 235 -5.57 -2.64 4.92
N TYR A 236 -5.18 -3.85 4.51
CA TYR A 236 -4.03 -4.06 3.63
C TYR A 236 -4.44 -4.06 2.16
N HIS A 237 -3.85 -3.15 1.39
CA HIS A 237 -4.13 -2.93 -0.02
C HIS A 237 -2.89 -3.14 -0.87
N THR A 238 -3.08 -3.58 -2.11
CA THR A 238 -2.01 -3.77 -3.10
C THR A 238 -2.37 -3.09 -4.40
N TYR A 239 -1.42 -2.44 -5.04
CA TYR A 239 -1.64 -1.63 -6.22
C TYR A 239 -0.61 -1.93 -7.31
N CYS A 240 -0.99 -1.69 -8.56
CA CYS A 240 -0.08 -1.70 -9.70
C CYS A 240 -0.19 -0.40 -10.49
N LEU A 241 0.96 0.11 -10.93
CA LEU A 241 1.04 1.37 -11.66
C LEU A 241 0.55 1.22 -13.09
N LEU A 242 -0.37 2.09 -13.49
CA LEU A 242 -0.87 2.21 -14.86
C LEU A 242 -0.15 3.33 -15.63
N LYS A 243 0.23 4.41 -14.93
CA LYS A 243 0.89 5.60 -15.49
C LYS A 243 2.10 5.96 -14.65
N PRO A 244 3.15 6.53 -15.25
CA PRO A 244 4.26 7.04 -14.47
C PRO A 244 3.85 8.26 -13.65
N PHE A 245 4.36 8.37 -12.43
CA PHE A 245 4.28 9.56 -11.59
C PHE A 245 5.47 9.59 -10.62
N ASP A 246 5.81 10.78 -10.14
CA ASP A 246 6.91 10.94 -9.21
C ASP A 246 6.45 10.95 -7.76
N VAL A 247 7.33 10.48 -6.88
CA VAL A 247 7.16 10.43 -5.43
C VAL A 247 8.43 10.93 -4.75
N ASP A 248 8.30 11.36 -3.50
CA ASP A 248 9.47 11.38 -2.61
C ASP A 248 9.74 9.93 -2.16
N SER A 249 10.93 9.42 -2.43
CA SER A 249 11.36 8.06 -2.05
C SER A 249 12.56 8.11 -1.13
N GLY A 250 12.57 7.26 -0.11
CA GLY A 250 13.68 7.18 0.84
C GLY A 250 13.48 6.11 1.91
N PRO A 251 14.53 5.81 2.69
CA PRO A 251 14.46 4.91 3.83
C PRO A 251 13.52 5.44 4.92
N ILE A 252 12.79 4.53 5.56
CA ILE A 252 11.89 4.79 6.69
C ILE A 252 12.71 4.81 7.98
N ALA A 253 12.53 5.85 8.81
CA ALA A 253 13.16 5.94 10.12
C ALA A 253 12.68 4.82 11.06
N PRO A 254 13.52 4.28 11.96
CA PRO A 254 13.06 3.40 13.03
C PRO A 254 12.05 4.14 13.91
N TRP A 255 10.87 3.57 14.14
CA TRP A 255 9.85 4.14 15.01
C TRP A 255 8.93 3.04 15.58
N PHE A 256 8.11 3.36 16.58
CA PHE A 256 7.19 2.40 17.24
C PHE A 256 7.84 1.08 17.67
N ALA A 257 9.09 1.13 18.13
CA ALA A 257 9.94 -0.01 18.49
C ALA A 257 10.23 -1.00 17.33
N GLN A 258 10.06 -0.55 16.09
CA GLN A 258 10.37 -1.30 14.89
C GLN A 258 11.65 -0.77 14.22
N PRO A 259 12.40 -1.63 13.50
CA PRO A 259 13.67 -1.24 12.90
C PRO A 259 13.54 -0.26 11.73
N GLY A 260 12.38 -0.20 11.05
CA GLY A 260 12.23 0.62 9.85
C GLY A 260 13.16 0.15 8.73
N MET A 261 13.81 1.10 8.05
CA MET A 261 14.76 0.88 6.95
C MET A 261 14.17 0.28 5.67
N GLY A 262 12.86 0.01 5.61
CA GLY A 262 12.18 -0.18 4.35
C GLY A 262 12.19 1.11 3.51
N THR A 263 11.86 1.01 2.23
CA THR A 263 11.63 2.19 1.40
C THR A 263 10.17 2.63 1.52
N GLN A 264 9.93 3.91 1.78
CA GLN A 264 8.61 4.52 1.59
C GLN A 264 8.57 5.39 0.34
N PHE A 265 7.38 5.52 -0.21
CA PHE A 265 7.01 6.47 -1.24
C PHE A 265 5.96 7.41 -0.67
N GLN A 266 6.27 8.70 -0.59
CA GLN A 266 5.32 9.74 -0.21
C GLN A 266 4.84 10.46 -1.46
N LEU A 267 3.52 10.55 -1.62
CA LEU A 267 2.91 11.38 -2.65
C LEU A 267 3.16 12.86 -2.32
N ASN A 268 3.67 13.60 -3.30
CA ASN A 268 3.99 15.01 -3.15
C ASN A 268 3.19 15.85 -4.16
N PRO A 269 2.27 16.73 -3.70
CA PRO A 269 1.48 17.61 -4.57
C PRO A 269 2.30 18.42 -5.58
N ALA A 270 3.55 18.76 -5.27
CA ALA A 270 4.44 19.48 -6.17
C ALA A 270 4.75 18.71 -7.46
N TYR A 271 4.68 17.38 -7.44
CA TYR A 271 4.94 16.53 -8.60
C TYR A 271 3.68 16.20 -9.41
N VAL A 272 2.49 16.40 -8.83
CA VAL A 272 1.20 16.19 -9.50
C VAL A 272 0.32 17.44 -9.35
N PRO A 273 0.65 18.57 -10.02
CA PRO A 273 -0.05 19.84 -9.82
C PRO A 273 -1.56 19.79 -10.09
N ARG A 274 -2.01 18.87 -10.97
CA ARG A 274 -3.42 18.65 -11.28
C ARG A 274 -4.23 18.10 -10.09
N ALA A 275 -3.59 17.38 -9.18
CA ALA A 275 -4.21 16.91 -7.95
C ALA A 275 -4.18 17.99 -6.87
N GLY A 276 -3.10 18.77 -6.81
CA GLY A 276 -2.90 19.79 -5.78
C GLY A 276 -3.02 19.21 -4.37
N SER A 277 -3.72 19.91 -3.48
CA SER A 277 -3.97 19.46 -2.11
C SER A 277 -4.84 18.20 -2.00
N ASN A 278 -5.50 17.77 -3.07
CA ASN A 278 -6.35 16.58 -3.08
C ASN A 278 -5.58 15.29 -3.36
N LEU A 279 -4.26 15.36 -3.54
CA LEU A 279 -3.44 14.19 -3.88
C LEU A 279 -3.44 13.16 -2.75
N THR A 280 -4.04 12.00 -3.02
CA THR A 280 -4.09 10.83 -2.15
C THR A 280 -3.97 9.56 -2.99
N VAL A 281 -3.82 8.40 -2.35
CA VAL A 281 -3.90 7.11 -3.06
C VAL A 281 -5.27 6.95 -3.75
N GLN A 282 -6.36 7.42 -3.12
CA GLN A 282 -7.69 7.43 -3.71
C GLN A 282 -7.72 8.28 -4.99
N TRP A 283 -7.12 9.46 -4.98
CA TRP A 283 -7.03 10.30 -6.17
C TRP A 283 -6.31 9.56 -7.32
N LEU A 284 -5.22 8.83 -7.01
CA LEU A 284 -4.50 8.04 -8.02
C LEU A 284 -5.37 6.90 -8.59
N LEU A 285 -6.20 6.26 -7.77
CA LEU A 285 -7.18 5.25 -8.22
C LEU A 285 -8.22 5.89 -9.15
N ASP A 286 -8.87 6.97 -8.72
CA ASP A 286 -9.94 7.65 -9.46
C ASP A 286 -9.45 8.16 -10.83
N HIS A 287 -8.20 8.61 -10.90
CA HIS A 287 -7.58 9.15 -12.12
C HIS A 287 -6.77 8.10 -12.90
N HIS A 288 -6.88 6.83 -12.51
CA HIS A 288 -6.28 5.69 -13.19
C HIS A 288 -4.75 5.83 -13.37
N PHE A 289 -4.07 6.33 -12.34
CA PHE A 289 -2.60 6.26 -12.24
C PHE A 289 -2.14 4.92 -11.68
N ILE A 290 -2.94 4.34 -10.80
CA ILE A 290 -2.78 3.00 -10.25
C ILE A 290 -4.11 2.26 -10.33
N VAL A 291 -4.06 0.94 -10.22
CA VAL A 291 -5.22 0.09 -9.99
C VAL A 291 -4.98 -0.76 -8.75
N GLU A 292 -6.02 -1.06 -7.99
CA GLU A 292 -5.94 -2.06 -6.94
C GLU A 292 -5.81 -3.45 -7.57
N GLU A 293 -4.86 -4.25 -7.07
CA GLU A 293 -4.68 -5.65 -7.47
C GLU A 293 -5.11 -6.57 -6.33
N HIS A 294 -5.68 -7.71 -6.69
CA HIS A 294 -5.86 -8.83 -5.77
C HIS A 294 -4.75 -9.86 -6.00
N LEU A 295 -3.94 -10.13 -4.98
CA LEU A 295 -2.84 -11.10 -5.04
C LEU A 295 -3.24 -12.54 -4.70
N GLY A 296 -4.53 -12.80 -4.41
CA GLY A 296 -5.03 -14.16 -4.30
C GLY A 296 -5.08 -14.86 -5.65
N GLU A 297 -5.22 -16.19 -5.61
CA GLU A 297 -5.59 -16.94 -6.82
C GLU A 297 -6.83 -16.28 -7.45
N PRO A 298 -6.91 -16.20 -8.79
CA PRO A 298 -8.15 -15.80 -9.44
C PRO A 298 -9.28 -16.61 -8.84
N THR A 299 -10.34 -15.97 -8.34
CA THR A 299 -11.57 -16.71 -8.08
C THR A 299 -11.91 -17.42 -9.39
N PRO A 300 -11.96 -18.77 -9.42
CA PRO A 300 -12.35 -19.46 -10.63
C PRO A 300 -13.73 -18.90 -11.04
N PRO A 301 -13.96 -18.70 -12.36
CA PRO A 301 -15.26 -18.21 -12.81
C PRO A 301 -16.36 -19.09 -12.20
N PRO A 302 -17.53 -18.52 -11.84
CA PRO A 302 -18.63 -19.34 -11.34
C PRO A 302 -18.86 -20.46 -12.34
N CYS A 303 -18.90 -21.71 -11.85
CA CYS A 303 -19.16 -22.85 -12.71
C CYS A 303 -20.43 -22.56 -13.54
N PRO A 304 -20.45 -22.88 -14.85
CA PRO A 304 -21.70 -22.91 -15.60
C PRO A 304 -22.73 -23.71 -14.78
N THR A 305 -23.98 -23.27 -14.77
CA THR A 305 -25.07 -23.90 -13.97
C THR A 305 -25.25 -25.40 -14.23
N ASP A 306 -24.63 -25.92 -15.29
CA ASP A 306 -24.70 -27.31 -15.73
C ASP A 306 -23.42 -28.14 -15.46
N ALA A 307 -22.41 -27.57 -14.79
CA ALA A 307 -21.17 -28.30 -14.49
C ALA A 307 -21.31 -29.17 -13.23
N VAL A 308 -21.03 -30.47 -13.38
CA VAL A 308 -20.98 -31.43 -12.26
C VAL A 308 -19.63 -31.27 -11.54
N PRO A 309 -19.59 -30.95 -10.23
CA PRO A 309 -18.33 -30.85 -9.50
C PRO A 309 -17.60 -32.18 -9.50
N LEU A 310 -16.32 -32.19 -9.89
CA LEU A 310 -15.46 -33.36 -9.74
C LEU A 310 -14.66 -33.22 -8.43
N PRO A 311 -14.75 -34.18 -7.50
CA PRO A 311 -13.91 -34.18 -6.31
C PRO A 311 -12.47 -34.51 -6.72
N VAL A 312 -11.56 -33.54 -6.61
CA VAL A 312 -10.13 -33.79 -6.77
C VAL A 312 -9.51 -34.02 -5.38
N PRO A 313 -8.91 -35.20 -5.11
CA PRO A 313 -8.19 -35.42 -3.87
C PRO A 313 -6.89 -34.63 -3.86
N LEU A 314 -6.67 -33.85 -2.80
CA LEU A 314 -5.39 -33.17 -2.57
C LEU A 314 -4.30 -34.23 -2.32
N GLN A 315 -3.29 -34.26 -3.18
CA GLN A 315 -2.18 -35.20 -3.04
C GLN A 315 -1.25 -34.74 -1.90
N GLY A 316 -1.40 -35.34 -0.72
CA GLY A 316 -0.45 -35.21 0.39
C GLY A 316 -1.11 -34.98 1.73
N GLY A 317 -1.36 -36.07 2.47
CA GLY A 317 -1.80 -36.00 3.86
C GLY A 317 -2.15 -37.38 4.40
N VAL A 318 -1.21 -38.01 5.12
CA VAL A 318 -1.47 -39.23 5.88
C VAL A 318 -2.25 -38.83 7.14
N GLY A 319 -3.56 -39.04 7.13
CA GLY A 319 -4.40 -38.97 8.33
C GLY A 319 -5.73 -38.23 8.11
N GLY A 320 -6.82 -39.01 8.04
CA GLY A 320 -8.19 -38.61 8.43
C GLY A 320 -8.81 -37.38 7.76
N GLY A 321 -9.52 -37.61 6.65
CA GLY A 321 -10.43 -36.64 6.00
C GLY A 321 -9.76 -35.83 4.90
N VAL A 322 -9.92 -36.25 3.64
CA VAL A 322 -9.44 -35.47 2.49
C VAL A 322 -10.36 -34.25 2.32
N PRO A 323 -9.88 -33.01 2.43
CA PRO A 323 -10.64 -31.87 1.96
C PRO A 323 -10.74 -31.96 0.44
N THR A 324 -11.95 -32.19 -0.07
CA THR A 324 -12.22 -32.14 -1.50
C THR A 324 -12.44 -30.69 -1.91
N VAL A 325 -11.68 -30.21 -2.88
CA VAL A 325 -12.01 -28.97 -3.58
C VAL A 325 -12.95 -29.34 -4.72
N ASN A 326 -14.10 -28.67 -4.80
CA ASN A 326 -14.97 -28.74 -5.96
C ASN A 326 -14.29 -27.99 -7.10
N VAL A 327 -13.77 -28.72 -8.08
CA VAL A 327 -13.24 -28.14 -9.31
C VAL A 327 -14.32 -28.32 -10.39
N CYS A 328 -14.68 -27.21 -11.02
CA CYS A 328 -15.12 -27.23 -12.42
C CYS A 328 -13.87 -26.97 -13.29
#